data_AF-A0A821P242-F1
#
_entry.id   AF-A0A821P242-F1
#
_cell.length_a   1.000
_cell.length_b   1.000
_cell.length_c   1.000
_cell.angle_alpha   90.00
_cell.angle_beta   90.00
_cell.angle_gamma   90.00
#
_symmetry.space_group_name_H-M   'P 1'
#
loop_
_entity.id
_entity.type
_entity.pdbx_description
1 polymer ?
#
loop_
_entity_poly.entity_id
_entity_poly.type
_entity_poly.pdbx_seq_one_letter_code
_entity_poly.pdbx_strand_id
1 'polypeptide(L)'
;MAARARYFSKIDELRNNGTVVFWHDETWCNQNEEKTFVWTDRDTGIGRLQQSSGKDARLVISALMDNAGFHGSSIDIFESTEDNCMDSSHFLAWIDRTASLLRKEF
;
A
#
# COMPACT_ATOMS: atom_id res chain seq x y z
N MET A 1 16.12 -4.59 20.94
CA MET A 1 16.81 -3.76 19.94
C MET A 1 17.43 -4.62 18.81
N ALA A 2 16.71 -5.61 18.24
CA ALA A 2 17.38 -6.66 17.44
C ALA A 2 16.76 -6.99 16.06
N ALA A 3 15.42 -6.93 15.88
CA ALA A 3 14.80 -7.33 14.61
C ALA A 3 15.00 -6.31 13.48
N ARG A 4 14.74 -5.01 13.76
CA ARG A 4 14.90 -3.93 12.77
C ARG A 4 16.33 -3.82 12.26
N ALA A 5 17.31 -3.89 13.16
CA ALA A 5 18.73 -3.84 12.78
C ALA A 5 19.11 -5.00 11.85
N ARG A 6 18.71 -6.24 12.17
CA ARG A 6 18.93 -7.41 11.30
C ARG A 6 18.26 -7.26 9.94
N TYR A 7 17.02 -6.75 9.91
CA TYR A 7 16.30 -6.49 8.66
C TYR A 7 17.07 -5.52 7.78
N PHE A 8 17.48 -4.36 8.30
CA PHE A 8 18.22 -3.37 7.53
C PHE A 8 19.56 -3.92 7.03
N SER A 9 20.34 -4.59 7.89
CA SER A 9 21.59 -5.23 7.46
C SER A 9 21.39 -6.23 6.31
N LYS A 10 20.30 -7.02 6.35
CA LYS A 10 20.03 -7.99 5.27
C LYS A 10 19.60 -7.32 3.97
N ILE A 11 18.75 -6.30 4.05
CA ILE A 11 18.34 -5.53 2.88
C ILE A 11 19.55 -4.84 2.23
N ASP A 12 20.48 -4.31 3.02
CA ASP A 12 21.70 -3.69 2.49
C ASP A 12 22.60 -4.72 1.79
N GLU A 13 22.76 -5.92 2.37
CA GLU A 13 23.47 -7.04 1.72
C GLU A 13 22.85 -7.41 0.35
N LEU A 14 21.52 -7.55 0.29
CA LEU A 14 20.80 -7.90 -0.94
C LEU A 14 21.01 -6.83 -2.02
N ARG A 15 20.89 -5.55 -1.65
CA ARG A 15 21.11 -4.41 -2.56
C ARG A 15 22.55 -4.39 -3.10
N ASN A 16 23.54 -4.59 -2.23
CA ASN A 16 24.95 -4.62 -2.61
C ASN A 16 25.29 -5.77 -3.58
N ASN A 17 24.55 -6.88 -3.50
CA ASN A 17 24.70 -8.02 -4.40
C ASN A 17 23.92 -7.88 -5.73
N GLY A 18 23.32 -6.70 -5.99
CA GLY A 18 22.53 -6.46 -7.21
C GLY A 18 21.18 -7.17 -7.22
N THR A 19 20.69 -7.64 -6.06
CA THR A 19 19.34 -8.21 -5.98
C THR A 19 18.30 -7.10 -6.15
N VAL A 20 17.37 -7.31 -7.07
CA VAL A 20 16.22 -6.41 -7.24
C VAL A 20 15.27 -6.61 -6.06
N VAL A 21 14.96 -5.52 -5.36
CA VAL A 21 14.06 -5.51 -4.21
C VAL A 21 12.83 -4.70 -4.57
N PHE A 22 11.68 -5.36 -4.54
CA PHE A 22 10.38 -4.70 -4.62
C PHE A 22 9.80 -4.54 -3.21
N TRP A 23 9.21 -3.39 -2.95
CA TRP A 23 8.37 -3.14 -1.78
C TRP A 23 6.92 -3.31 -2.17
N HIS A 24 6.16 -3.94 -1.29
CA HIS A 24 4.74 -4.19 -1.44
C HIS A 24 4.05 -3.62 -0.21
N ASP A 25 2.91 -2.96 -0.43
CA ASP A 25 2.03 -2.55 0.65
C ASP A 25 0.60 -2.36 0.13
N GLU A 26 -0.35 -2.41 1.05
CA GLU A 26 -1.75 -2.03 0.82
C GLU A 26 -2.03 -0.66 1.41
N THR A 27 -2.85 0.13 0.71
CA THR A 27 -3.45 1.33 1.29
C THR A 27 -4.92 1.42 0.93
N TRP A 28 -5.65 2.23 1.68
CA TRP A 28 -7.08 2.47 1.47
C TRP A 28 -7.29 3.90 1.02
N CYS A 29 -8.19 4.08 0.06
CA CYS A 29 -8.76 5.36 -0.28
C CYS A 29 -10.22 5.35 0.18
N ASN A 30 -10.53 6.22 1.14
CA ASN A 30 -11.86 6.29 1.70
C ASN A 30 -12.78 7.17 0.85
N GLN A 31 -14.06 6.82 0.82
CA GLN A 31 -15.07 7.71 0.27
C GLN A 31 -15.05 9.04 1.05
N ASN A 32 -14.90 10.15 0.32
CA ASN A 32 -14.77 11.53 0.84
C ASN A 32 -13.39 11.91 1.43
N GLU A 33 -12.33 11.17 1.13
CA GLU A 33 -10.97 11.63 1.41
C GLU A 33 -10.59 12.78 0.46
N GLU A 34 -10.66 14.02 0.96
CA GLU A 34 -10.22 15.20 0.21
C GLU A 34 -8.81 15.64 0.63
N LYS A 35 -7.93 15.90 -0.36
CA LYS A 35 -6.54 16.35 -0.13
C LYS A 35 -6.41 17.73 0.52
N THR A 36 -7.51 18.48 0.67
CA THR A 36 -7.45 19.95 0.77
C THR A 36 -8.09 20.56 2.01
N PHE A 37 -8.80 19.82 2.86
CA PHE A 37 -9.51 20.43 4.00
C PHE A 37 -9.28 19.72 5.33
N VAL A 38 -8.61 20.45 6.24
CA VAL A 38 -8.63 20.21 7.68
C VAL A 38 -9.83 20.99 8.23
N TRP A 39 -10.87 20.31 8.70
CA TRP A 39 -11.96 20.99 9.40
C TRP A 39 -11.40 21.55 10.70
N THR A 40 -11.48 22.86 10.86
CA THR A 40 -11.20 23.49 12.15
C THR A 40 -12.46 23.39 12.98
N ASP A 41 -12.39 22.61 14.06
CA ASP A 41 -13.48 22.52 15.04
C ASP A 41 -13.80 23.94 15.55
N ARG A 42 -15.06 24.35 15.43
CA ARG A 42 -15.49 25.72 15.74
C ARG A 42 -15.43 26.02 17.24
N ASP A 43 -15.52 25.00 18.08
CA ASP A 43 -15.56 25.12 19.54
C ASP A 43 -14.16 24.99 20.15
N THR A 44 -13.27 24.21 19.52
CA THR A 44 -11.91 23.97 20.04
C THR A 44 -10.80 24.67 19.25
N GLY A 45 -11.07 25.13 18.02
CA GLY A 45 -10.07 25.74 17.14
C GLY A 45 -9.03 24.74 16.62
N ILE A 46 -9.17 23.44 16.92
CA ILE A 46 -8.21 22.40 16.53
C ILE A 46 -8.56 21.93 15.12
N GLY A 47 -7.59 22.02 14.22
CA GLY A 47 -7.68 21.41 12.91
C GLY A 47 -7.66 19.89 13.00
N ARG A 48 -8.69 19.22 12.48
CA ARG A 48 -8.71 17.76 12.29
C ARG A 48 -8.91 17.46 10.82
N LEU A 49 -8.15 16.47 10.30
CA LEU A 49 -8.51 15.87 9.02
C LEU A 49 -9.93 15.33 9.15
N GLN A 50 -10.77 15.58 8.15
CA GLN A 50 -12.11 15.01 8.13
C GLN A 50 -11.95 13.49 8.22
N GLN A 51 -12.34 12.92 9.36
CA GLN A 51 -12.42 11.48 9.46
C GLN A 51 -13.51 11.05 8.48
N SER A 52 -13.13 10.20 7.54
CA SER A 52 -14.07 9.58 6.61
C SER A 52 -15.22 8.99 7.41
N SER A 53 -16.38 9.64 7.35
CA SER A 53 -17.60 9.09 7.93
C SER A 53 -17.97 7.90 7.05
N GLY A 54 -17.67 6.68 7.48
CA GLY A 54 -18.20 5.53 6.77
C GLY A 54 -17.47 4.23 7.06
N LYS A 55 -18.23 3.29 7.60
CA LYS A 55 -18.07 1.84 7.33
C LYS A 55 -18.61 1.52 5.93
N ASP A 56 -18.44 2.44 4.98
CA ASP A 56 -18.91 2.36 3.61
C ASP A 56 -17.78 1.85 2.72
N ALA A 57 -18.11 1.49 1.48
CA ALA A 57 -17.18 0.95 0.49
C ALA A 57 -15.87 1.76 0.40
N ARG A 58 -14.73 1.07 0.54
CA ARG A 58 -13.38 1.63 0.37
C ARG A 58 -12.75 1.09 -0.90
N LEU A 59 -11.91 1.88 -1.54
CA LEU A 59 -11.00 1.34 -2.55
C LEU A 59 -9.72 0.92 -1.86
N VAL A 60 -9.33 -0.34 -2.04
CA VAL A 60 -8.03 -0.84 -1.63
C VAL A 60 -7.11 -0.83 -2.82
N ILE A 61 -5.90 -0.33 -2.59
CA ILE A 61 -4.84 -0.23 -3.58
C ILE A 61 -3.69 -1.08 -3.08
N SER A 62 -3.33 -2.12 -3.83
CA SER A 62 -2.17 -2.97 -3.58
C SER A 62 -1.20 -2.82 -4.75
N ALA A 63 0.08 -2.57 -4.47
CA ALA A 63 1.06 -2.32 -5.52
C ALA A 63 2.48 -2.69 -5.11
N LEU A 64 3.29 -3.02 -6.10
CA LEU A 64 4.74 -3.07 -5.98
C LEU A 64 5.37 -1.74 -6.36
N MET A 65 6.43 -1.38 -5.64
CA MET A 65 7.30 -0.27 -5.99
C MET A 65 8.77 -0.67 -5.84
N ASP A 66 9.63 -0.03 -6.61
CA ASP A 66 11.07 -0.05 -6.43
C ASP A 66 11.63 1.37 -6.40
N ASN A 67 12.94 1.53 -6.61
CA ASN A 67 13.61 2.83 -6.61
C ASN A 67 13.15 3.76 -7.76
N ALA A 68 12.57 3.21 -8.83
CA ALA A 68 12.05 3.97 -9.97
C ALA A 68 10.57 4.38 -9.77
N GLY A 69 9.86 3.75 -8.83
CA GLY A 69 8.49 4.08 -8.48
C GLY A 69 7.56 2.87 -8.57
N PHE A 70 6.27 3.13 -8.82
CA PHE A 70 5.27 2.07 -8.91
C PHE A 70 5.41 1.23 -10.18
N HIS A 71 5.29 -0.07 -10.01
CA HIS A 71 5.17 -1.03 -11.11
C HIS A 71 3.72 -1.08 -11.54
N GLY A 72 3.38 -0.36 -12.62
CA GLY A 72 1.99 -0.22 -13.08
C GLY A 72 1.28 -1.56 -13.32
N SER A 73 2.01 -2.57 -13.78
CA SER A 73 1.52 -3.94 -14.01
C SER A 73 1.13 -4.69 -12.72
N SER A 74 1.64 -4.23 -11.57
CA SER A 74 1.33 -4.79 -10.25
C SER A 74 0.15 -4.11 -9.55
N ILE A 75 -0.29 -2.95 -10.01
CA ILE A 75 -1.34 -2.17 -9.33
C ILE A 75 -2.65 -2.94 -9.40
N ASP A 76 -3.24 -3.16 -8.23
CA ASP A 76 -4.55 -3.77 -8.07
C ASP A 76 -5.43 -2.84 -7.25
N ILE A 77 -6.58 -2.48 -7.83
CA ILE A 77 -7.56 -1.60 -7.22
C ILE A 77 -8.88 -2.34 -7.16
N PHE A 78 -9.41 -2.54 -5.97
CA PHE A 78 -10.67 -3.24 -5.76
C PHE A 78 -11.45 -2.61 -4.62
N GLU A 79 -12.77 -2.76 -4.68
CA GLU A 79 -13.67 -2.28 -3.65
C GLU A 79 -13.73 -3.29 -2.50
N SER A 80 -13.72 -2.80 -1.27
CA SER A 80 -13.97 -3.60 -0.08
C SER A 80 -15.00 -2.93 0.82
N THR A 81 -15.95 -3.74 1.26
CA THR A 81 -16.97 -3.35 2.24
C THR A 81 -16.62 -3.83 3.66
N GLU A 82 -15.50 -4.54 3.83
CA GLU A 82 -15.05 -5.10 5.11
C GLU A 82 -13.70 -4.55 5.56
N ASP A 83 -13.43 -4.54 6.87
CA ASP A 83 -12.17 -4.07 7.49
C ASP A 83 -10.94 -4.97 7.20
N ASN A 84 -11.10 -6.09 6.49
CA ASN A 84 -10.02 -6.96 6.01
C ASN A 84 -10.20 -7.25 4.52
N CYS A 85 -9.64 -6.40 3.69
CA CYS A 85 -10.06 -6.26 2.30
C CYS A 85 -9.40 -7.25 1.34
N MET A 86 -8.18 -7.69 1.65
CA MET A 86 -7.46 -8.67 0.84
C MET A 86 -7.44 -10.01 1.57
N ASP A 87 -8.30 -10.94 1.15
CA ASP A 87 -8.23 -12.31 1.64
C ASP A 87 -7.03 -13.05 1.03
N SER A 88 -6.66 -14.18 1.62
CA SER A 88 -5.52 -14.98 1.15
C SER A 88 -5.67 -15.44 -0.30
N SER A 89 -6.89 -15.65 -0.79
CA SER A 89 -7.13 -16.12 -2.16
C SER A 89 -6.89 -15.01 -3.17
N HIS A 90 -7.36 -13.79 -2.86
CA HIS A 90 -7.11 -12.61 -3.67
C HIS A 90 -5.62 -12.29 -3.72
N PHE A 91 -4.93 -12.32 -2.57
CA PHE A 91 -3.48 -12.07 -2.53
C PHE A 91 -2.69 -13.10 -3.35
N LEU A 92 -3.06 -14.38 -3.29
CA LEU A 92 -2.42 -15.43 -4.09
C LEU A 92 -2.65 -15.23 -5.59
N ALA A 93 -3.87 -14.88 -6.01
CA ALA A 93 -4.14 -14.58 -7.41
C ALA A 93 -3.34 -13.34 -7.89
N TRP A 94 -3.24 -12.32 -7.04
CA TRP A 94 -2.49 -11.11 -7.31
C TRP A 94 -0.98 -11.39 -7.43
N ILE A 95 -0.38 -12.13 -6.48
CA ILE A 95 1.06 -12.40 -6.51
C ILE A 95 1.45 -13.26 -7.70
N ASP A 96 0.63 -14.25 -8.08
CA ASP A 96 0.87 -15.09 -9.25
C ASP A 96 0.81 -14.28 -10.55
N ARG A 97 -0.20 -13.41 -10.69
CA ARG A 97 -0.33 -12.49 -11.82
C ARG A 97 0.88 -11.56 -11.91
N THR A 98 1.21 -10.90 -10.81
CA THR A 98 2.29 -9.90 -10.74
C THR A 98 3.66 -10.53 -10.98
N ALA A 99 3.95 -11.68 -10.36
CA ALA A 99 5.21 -12.40 -10.60
C ALA A 99 5.35 -12.87 -12.05
N SER A 100 4.25 -13.30 -12.68
CA SER A 100 4.24 -13.65 -14.11
C SER A 100 4.54 -12.47 -15.01
N LEU A 101 4.06 -11.27 -14.68
CA LEU A 101 4.34 -10.04 -15.42
C LEU A 101 5.79 -9.59 -15.24
N LEU A 102 6.28 -9.55 -14.00
CA LEU A 102 7.67 -9.16 -13.72
C LEU A 102 8.69 -10.07 -14.43
N ARG A 103 8.43 -11.38 -14.51
CA ARG A 103 9.30 -12.33 -15.25
C ARG A 103 9.35 -12.08 -16.76
N LYS A 104 8.48 -11.25 -17.32
CA LYS A 104 8.52 -10.85 -18.73
C LYS A 104 9.27 -9.54 -18.93
N GLU A 105 9.46 -8.76 -17.87
CA GLU A 105 10.12 -7.45 -17.90
C GLU A 105 11.64 -7.56 -17.66
N PHE A 106 12.10 -8.68 -17.07
CA PHE A 106 13.51 -9.03 -16.81
C PHE A 106 13.86 -10.38 -17.44
#